data_AF-A0A661KIS0-F1
#
_entry.id   AF-A0A661KIS0-F1
#
_cell.length_a   1.000
_cell.length_b   1.000
_cell.length_c   1.000
_cell.angle_alpha   90.00
_cell.angle_beta   90.00
_cell.angle_gamma   90.00
#
_symmetry.space_group_name_H-M   'P 1'
#
loop_
_entity.id
_entity.type
_entity.pdbx_description
1 polymer ?
#
loop_
_entity_poly.entity_id
_entity_poly.type
_entity_poly.pdbx_seq_one_letter_code
_entity_poly.pdbx_strand_id
1 'polypeptide(L)' 'MDALTPFYEVNEALVAMGAEKLNLCMQCGMCAGSCPWRIVNGPFNIRRLIRSAQLGVEGGYESEDVLYG' A
#
# COMPACT_ATOMS: atom_id res chain seq x y z
N MET A 1 -5.37 -8.34 -14.81
CA MET A 1 -4.60 -7.24 -14.19
C MET A 1 -4.59 -6.11 -15.19
N ASP A 2 -5.18 -4.97 -14.83
CA ASP A 2 -5.11 -3.77 -15.66
C ASP A 2 -3.71 -3.14 -15.51
N ALA A 3 -3.21 -2.57 -16.60
CA ALA A 3 -1.95 -1.84 -16.58
C ALA A 3 -2.18 -0.49 -15.89
N LEU A 4 -1.46 -0.24 -14.80
CA LEU A 4 -1.47 1.03 -14.08
C LEU A 4 -0.20 1.82 -14.43
N THR A 5 -0.35 3.12 -14.60
CA THR A 5 0.78 4.03 -14.85
C THR A 5 1.28 4.55 -13.49
N PRO A 6 2.54 4.23 -13.10
CA PRO A 6 3.09 4.70 -11.84
C PRO A 6 3.51 6.17 -11.88
N PHE A 7 3.29 6.89 -10.78
CA PHE A 7 3.76 8.23 -10.46
C PHE A 7 4.89 8.13 -9.43
N TYR A 8 6.14 8.05 -9.91
CA TYR A 8 7.29 7.79 -9.03
C TYR A 8 7.51 8.88 -7.97
N GLU A 9 7.08 10.10 -8.25
CA GLU A 9 7.14 11.26 -7.35
C GLU A 9 6.40 11.01 -6.02
N VAL A 10 5.38 10.14 -6.03
CA VAL A 10 4.65 9.73 -4.82
C VAL A 10 5.58 9.01 -3.86
N ASN A 11 6.44 8.12 -4.36
CA ASN A 11 7.40 7.42 -3.51
C ASN A 11 8.38 8.41 -2.87
N GLU A 12 8.91 9.32 -3.69
CA GLU A 12 9.87 10.34 -3.25
C GLU A 12 9.25 11.25 -2.19
N ALA A 13 8.00 11.68 -2.39
CA ALA A 13 7.26 12.49 -1.43
C ALA A 13 7.05 11.73 -0.10
N LEU A 14 6.67 10.45 -0.14
CA LEU A 14 6.50 9.65 1.06
C LEU A 14 7.81 9.51 1.85
N VAL A 15 8.93 9.25 1.16
CA VAL A 15 10.25 9.18 1.78
C VAL A 15 10.64 10.52 2.40
N ALA A 16 10.41 11.64 1.70
CA ALA A 16 10.67 12.99 2.22
C ALA A 16 9.80 13.34 3.44
N MET A 17 8.61 12.77 3.54
CA MET A 17 7.68 12.91 4.68
C MET A 17 7.99 11.98 5.85
N GLY A 18 9.08 11.20 5.80
CA GLY A 18 9.56 10.35 6.89
C GLY A 18 9.36 8.84 6.68
N ALA A 19 8.89 8.40 5.51
CA ALA A 19 8.77 6.98 5.18
C ALA A 19 10.11 6.36 4.70
N GLU A 20 11.22 6.66 5.37
CA GLU A 20 12.58 6.27 4.97
C GLU A 20 12.75 4.75 4.76
N LYS A 21 11.97 3.95 5.49
CA LYS A 21 12.00 2.47 5.42
C LYS A 21 11.06 1.87 4.39
N LEU A 22 10.25 2.68 3.69
CA LEU A 22 9.26 2.22 2.72
C LEU A 22 9.89 1.30 1.66
N ASN A 23 11.03 1.70 1.11
CA ASN A 23 11.72 0.99 0.03
C ASN A 23 12.50 -0.24 0.50
N LEU A 24 12.57 -0.49 1.82
CA LEU A 24 13.15 -1.71 2.39
C LEU A 24 12.16 -2.88 2.44
N CYS A 25 10.87 -2.62 2.24
CA CYS A 25 9.85 -3.68 2.32
C CYS A 25 10.01 -4.68 1.15
N MET A 26 10.35 -5.93 1.49
CA MET A 26 10.53 -7.03 0.53
C MET A 26 9.23 -7.81 0.23
N GLN A 27 8.06 -7.26 0.58
CA GLN A 27 6.76 -7.90 0.34
C GLN A 27 6.56 -9.27 1.02
N CYS A 28 7.19 -9.52 2.17
CA CYS A 28 7.10 -10.80 2.89
C CYS A 28 5.69 -11.15 3.41
N GLY A 29 4.83 -10.15 3.65
CA GLY A 29 3.43 -10.35 4.02
C GLY A 29 3.14 -10.57 5.51
N MET A 30 4.13 -10.48 6.39
CA MET A 30 3.91 -10.56 7.84
C MET A 30 2.87 -9.54 8.32
N CYS A 31 2.93 -8.30 7.83
CA CYS A 31 1.96 -7.25 8.15
C CYS A 31 0.53 -7.59 7.71
N ALA A 32 0.37 -8.22 6.54
CA ALA A 32 -0.95 -8.63 6.05
C ALA A 32 -1.51 -9.81 6.86
N GLY A 33 -0.64 -10.71 7.35
CA GLY A 33 -1.04 -11.82 8.22
C GLY A 33 -1.40 -11.37 9.65
N SER A 34 -0.74 -10.33 10.17
CA SER A 34 -1.00 -9.79 11.50
C SER A 34 -2.18 -8.82 11.56
N CYS A 35 -2.64 -8.31 10.41
CA CYS A 35 -3.74 -7.35 10.35
C CYS A 35 -5.09 -8.03 10.63
N PRO A 36 -5.80 -7.64 11.70
CA PRO A 36 -7.10 -8.25 12.05
C PRO A 36 -8.18 -7.96 11.01
N TRP A 37 -8.02 -6.93 10.16
CA TRP A 37 -8.99 -6.60 9.10
C TRP A 37 -9.19 -7.73 8.09
N ARG A 38 -8.18 -8.60 7.93
CA ARG A 38 -8.29 -9.79 7.09
C ARG A 38 -9.21 -10.86 7.68
N ILE A 39 -9.47 -10.85 8.99
CA ILE A 39 -10.38 -11.78 9.67
C ILE A 39 -11.84 -11.44 9.34
N VAL A 40 -12.16 -10.15 9.23
CA VAL A 40 -13.51 -9.67 8.89
C VAL A 40 -13.77 -9.62 7.38
N ASN A 41 -12.87 -10.20 6.57
CA ASN A 41 -12.93 -10.21 5.11
C ASN A 41 -13.01 -8.82 4.46
N GLY A 42 -12.49 -7.79 5.12
CA GLY A 42 -12.45 -6.45 4.55
C GLY A 42 -11.52 -6.35 3.33
N PRO A 43 -11.77 -5.38 2.43
CA PRO A 43 -10.97 -5.15 1.22
C PRO A 43 -9.54 -4.67 1.54
N PHE A 44 -9.32 -4.07 2.72
CA PHE A 44 -8.00 -3.60 3.13
C PHE A 44 -6.97 -4.74 3.31
N ASN A 45 -5.77 -4.46 2.85
CA ASN A 45 -4.58 -5.29 3.00
C ASN A 45 -3.34 -4.40 2.98
N ILE A 46 -2.70 -4.28 4.14
CA ILE A 46 -1.56 -3.38 4.36
C ILE A 46 -0.37 -3.68 3.44
N ARG A 47 -0.13 -4.95 3.06
CA ARG A 47 0.99 -5.28 2.16
C ARG A 47 0.80 -4.65 0.78
N ARG A 48 -0.42 -4.65 0.26
CA ARG A 48 -0.73 -4.02 -1.04
C ARG A 48 -0.58 -2.51 -0.98
N LEU A 49 -1.03 -1.86 0.11
CA LEU A 49 -0.82 -0.44 0.33
C LEU A 49 0.67 -0.08 0.25
N ILE A 50 1.51 -0.81 0.99
CA ILE A 50 2.96 -0.59 0.99
C ILE A 50 3.56 -0.81 -0.41
N ARG A 51 3.07 -1.81 -1.17
CA ARG A 51 3.55 -2.04 -2.54
C ARG A 51 3.14 -0.92 -3.49
N SER A 52 1.92 -0.41 -3.38
CA SER A 52 1.45 0.73 -4.18
C SER A 52 2.29 1.96 -3.90
N ALA A 53 2.57 2.25 -2.62
CA ALA A 53 3.44 3.34 -2.21
C ALA A 53 4.89 3.19 -2.72
N GLN A 54 5.45 1.97 -2.74
CA GLN A 54 6.77 1.72 -3.34
C GLN A 54 6.80 1.97 -4.86
N LEU A 55 5.70 1.66 -5.54
CA LEU A 55 5.60 1.77 -6.99
C LEU A 55 5.08 3.12 -7.47
N GLY A 56 4.61 3.99 -6.58
CA GLY A 56 3.92 5.21 -6.96
C GLY A 56 2.59 4.95 -7.66
N VAL A 57 1.90 3.86 -7.34
CA VAL A 57 0.63 3.52 -7.97
C VAL A 57 -0.51 4.16 -7.21
N GLU A 58 -1.11 5.18 -7.81
CA GLU A 58 -2.34 5.84 -7.33
C GLU A 58 -3.60 5.20 -7.94
N GLY A 59 -4.76 5.45 -7.32
CA GLY A 59 -6.07 5.18 -7.96
C GLY A 59 -6.76 3.85 -7.64
N GLY A 60 -6.53 3.26 -6.47
CA GLY A 60 -7.31 2.07 -6.09
C GLY A 60 -7.22 1.56 -4.66
N TYR A 61 -6.31 2.08 -3.84
CA TYR A 61 -6.13 1.63 -2.45
C TYR A 61 -6.45 2.68 -1.40
N GLU A 62 -6.65 3.92 -1.83
CA GLU A 62 -6.90 5.07 -0.97
C GLU A 62 -8.40 5.43 -0.89
N SER A 63 -9.26 4.68 -1.59
CA SER A 63 -10.70 4.91 -1.49
C SER A 63 -11.21 4.58 -0.08
N GLU A 64 -12.20 5.35 0.36
CA GLU A 64 -12.85 5.15 1.66
C GLU A 64 -13.45 3.74 1.78
N ASP A 65 -14.00 3.20 0.69
CA ASP A 65 -14.50 1.82 0.62
C ASP A 65 -13.42 0.78 0.90
N VAL A 66 -12.15 1.07 0.59
CA VAL A 66 -11.03 0.15 0.85
C VAL A 66 -10.45 0.36 2.25
N LEU A 67 -10.41 1.60 2.75
CA LEU A 67 -9.81 1.93 4.06
C LEU A 67 -10.77 1.70 5.22
N TYR A 68 -12.07 1.89 5.01
CA TYR A 68 -13.11 1.88 6.04
C TYR A 68 -14.27 0.92 5.74
N GLY A 69 -14.33 0.34 4.54
CA GLY A 69 -15.34 -0.65 4.14
C GLY A 69 -15.02 -2.09 4.52
#